data_AF-A0A1J4L269-F1
#
_entry.id   AF-A0A1J4L269-F1
#
_cell.length_a   1.000
_cell.length_b   1.000
_cell.length_c   1.000
_cell.angle_alpha   90.00
_cell.angle_beta   90.00
_cell.angle_gamma   90.00
#
_symmetry.space_group_name_H-M   'P 1'
#
loop_
_entity.id
_entity.type
_entity.pdbx_description
1 polymer ?
#
loop_
_entity_poly.entity_id
_entity_poly.type
_entity_poly.pdbx_seq_one_letter_code
_entity_poly.pdbx_strand_id
1 'polypeptide(L)'
;MIELLFTLTLALPSNHRLERDDTAKVYHFECFNIVRQVEREIMHDGDIANVMLSLKEHCQKLPEKRKAICSSIIEEEKIKKVYQLIQNNQERPESICATIGYPRVFGGRKAISQSQCVQILDLIKEENEKMKQSRKAEDNFNKDNDNNDENDDNHIRGRPKSPRRKDRDSSHLIVGTKVCNNFDEKDKMLCHIITRLAMRAARTEIEEGAESLAICKKLENQHLIQMESSEKEK
;
A
#
# COMPACT_ATOMS: atom_id res chain seq x y z
N MET A 1 41.20 56.76 -28.40
CA MET A 1 40.11 56.81 -27.41
C MET A 1 38.97 55.92 -27.88
N ILE A 2 38.95 54.66 -27.44
CA ILE A 2 37.78 53.79 -27.53
C ILE A 2 37.71 53.10 -26.17
N GLU A 3 36.67 53.44 -25.40
CA GLU A 3 36.45 52.90 -24.06
C GLU A 3 35.89 51.47 -24.14
N LEU A 4 36.54 50.56 -23.43
CA LEU A 4 36.10 49.19 -23.19
C LEU A 4 35.21 49.17 -21.95
N LEU A 5 33.89 49.22 -22.17
CA LEU A 5 32.90 48.96 -21.12
C LEU A 5 32.77 47.45 -20.88
N PHE A 6 33.45 46.96 -19.84
CA PHE A 6 33.20 45.62 -19.28
C PHE A 6 31.89 45.65 -18.47
N THR A 7 30.82 45.09 -19.05
CA THR A 7 29.59 44.79 -18.33
C THR A 7 29.79 43.53 -17.48
N LEU A 8 30.09 43.75 -16.20
CA LEU A 8 30.16 42.69 -15.18
C LEU A 8 28.75 42.12 -14.95
N THR A 9 28.45 40.97 -15.54
CA THR A 9 27.18 40.25 -15.30
C THR A 9 27.32 39.45 -14.01
N LEU A 10 26.76 39.98 -12.91
CA LEU A 10 26.64 39.26 -11.65
C LEU A 10 25.65 38.09 -11.83
N ALA A 11 26.19 36.89 -12.01
CA ALA A 11 25.41 35.66 -11.92
C ALA A 11 25.00 35.45 -10.45
N LEU A 12 23.74 35.77 -10.13
CA LEU A 12 23.13 35.34 -8.88
C LEU A 12 23.11 33.81 -8.86
N PRO A 13 23.59 33.14 -7.79
CA PRO A 13 23.44 31.70 -7.67
C PRO A 13 21.94 31.41 -7.58
N SER A 14 21.41 30.80 -8.65
CA SER A 14 20.07 30.24 -8.66
C SER A 14 19.99 29.23 -7.53
N ASN A 15 19.38 29.64 -6.43
CA ASN A 15 19.05 28.79 -5.30
C ASN A 15 17.90 27.88 -5.75
N HIS A 16 18.20 26.93 -6.65
CA HIS A 16 17.31 25.85 -7.08
C HIS A 16 17.18 24.86 -5.92
N ARG A 17 16.48 25.32 -4.89
CA ARG A 17 16.06 24.53 -3.74
C ARG A 17 14.96 23.61 -4.23
N LEU A 18 15.33 22.46 -4.81
CA LEU A 18 14.53 21.23 -4.88
C LEU A 18 13.01 21.48 -4.79
N GLU A 19 12.38 22.00 -5.84
CA GLU A 19 10.92 21.90 -6.03
C GLU A 19 10.61 20.42 -6.31
N ARG A 20 10.67 19.64 -5.22
CA ARG A 20 10.74 18.19 -5.22
C ARG A 20 9.32 17.63 -5.32
N ASP A 21 8.88 17.33 -6.53
CA ASP A 21 8.00 16.19 -6.84
C ASP A 21 6.62 16.12 -6.11
N ASP A 22 6.16 17.24 -5.55
CA ASP A 22 4.89 17.28 -4.80
C ASP A 22 3.69 17.28 -5.75
N THR A 23 3.85 17.85 -6.94
CA THR A 23 2.83 17.85 -7.97
C THR A 23 2.48 16.42 -8.40
N ALA A 24 3.47 15.57 -8.68
CA ALA A 24 3.23 14.19 -9.11
C ALA A 24 2.55 13.35 -8.00
N LYS A 25 2.86 13.60 -6.73
CA LYS A 25 2.13 12.98 -5.60
C LYS A 25 0.65 13.36 -5.60
N VAL A 26 0.33 14.62 -5.89
CA VAL A 26 -1.06 15.08 -5.98
C VAL A 26 -1.75 14.43 -7.19
N TYR A 27 -1.09 14.34 -8.34
CA TYR A 27 -1.62 13.63 -9.51
C TYR A 27 -1.94 12.17 -9.20
N HIS A 28 -1.00 11.44 -8.60
CA HIS A 28 -1.23 10.05 -8.19
C HIS A 28 -2.38 9.94 -7.18
N PHE A 29 -2.44 10.85 -6.21
CA PHE A 29 -3.51 10.86 -5.21
C PHE A 29 -4.89 11.08 -5.83
N GLU A 30 -5.03 12.02 -6.76
CA GLU A 30 -6.28 12.22 -7.49
C GLU A 30 -6.65 11.00 -8.34
N CYS A 31 -5.66 10.44 -9.06
CA CYS A 31 -5.87 9.22 -9.83
C CYS A 31 -6.41 8.09 -8.94
N PHE A 32 -5.78 7.86 -7.79
CA PHE A 32 -6.18 6.81 -6.86
C PHE A 32 -7.63 6.99 -6.39
N ASN A 33 -8.03 8.23 -6.09
CA ASN A 33 -9.40 8.54 -5.69
C ASN A 33 -10.41 8.32 -6.82
N ILE A 34 -10.05 8.70 -8.05
CA ILE A 34 -10.86 8.49 -9.26
C ILE A 34 -11.06 6.99 -9.47
N VAL A 35 -9.98 6.19 -9.51
CA VAL A 35 -10.07 4.74 -9.71
C VAL A 35 -10.97 4.08 -8.66
N ARG A 36 -10.85 4.49 -7.39
CA ARG A 36 -11.75 4.01 -6.33
C ARG A 36 -13.19 4.46 -6.47
N GLN A 37 -13.45 5.63 -7.06
CA GLN A 37 -14.81 6.06 -7.38
C GLN A 37 -15.38 5.20 -8.50
N VAL A 38 -14.61 4.97 -9.59
CA VAL A 38 -15.04 4.08 -10.68
C VAL A 38 -15.35 2.69 -10.18
N GLU A 39 -14.49 2.12 -9.33
CA GLU A 39 -14.72 0.82 -8.70
C GLU A 39 -16.05 0.77 -7.93
N ARG A 40 -16.37 1.81 -7.16
CA ARG A 40 -17.65 1.91 -6.44
C ARG A 40 -18.85 1.95 -7.39
N GLU A 41 -18.78 2.74 -8.45
CA GLU A 41 -19.86 2.84 -9.44
C GLU A 41 -20.07 1.50 -10.16
N ILE A 42 -18.99 0.80 -10.53
CA ILE A 42 -19.07 -0.54 -11.15
C ILE A 42 -19.74 -1.53 -10.20
N MET A 43 -19.42 -1.50 -8.90
CA MET A 43 -20.07 -2.36 -7.90
C MET A 43 -21.58 -2.09 -7.74
N HIS A 44 -22.06 -0.94 -8.20
CA HIS A 44 -23.47 -0.56 -8.20
C HIS A 44 -24.11 -0.67 -9.59
N ASP A 45 -23.55 -1.53 -10.46
CA ASP A 45 -23.99 -1.75 -11.84
C ASP A 45 -24.02 -0.46 -12.69
N GLY A 46 -23.14 0.48 -12.38
CA GLY A 46 -22.96 1.73 -13.12
C GLY A 46 -22.35 1.47 -14.51
N ASP A 47 -23.05 1.94 -15.54
CA ASP A 47 -22.48 2.04 -16.88
C ASP A 47 -21.41 3.15 -16.95
N ILE A 48 -20.61 3.14 -18.01
CA ILE A 48 -19.53 4.10 -18.17
C ILE A 48 -20.01 5.57 -18.25
N ALA A 49 -21.24 5.80 -18.72
CA ALA A 49 -21.82 7.13 -18.82
C ALA A 49 -22.11 7.70 -17.42
N ASN A 50 -22.70 6.89 -16.53
CA ASN A 50 -22.96 7.23 -15.14
C ASN A 50 -21.67 7.42 -14.35
N VAL A 51 -20.67 6.57 -14.58
CA VAL A 51 -19.32 6.74 -14.02
C VAL A 51 -18.76 8.12 -14.39
N MET A 52 -18.81 8.49 -15.67
CA MET A 52 -18.28 9.77 -16.16
C MET A 52 -19.02 10.97 -15.55
N LEU A 53 -20.34 10.89 -15.40
CA LEU A 53 -21.13 11.94 -14.74
C LEU A 53 -20.75 12.08 -13.26
N SER A 54 -20.71 10.97 -12.52
CA SER A 54 -20.31 10.93 -11.10
C SER A 54 -18.91 11.50 -10.89
N LEU A 55 -17.96 11.16 -11.76
CA LEU A 55 -16.59 11.70 -11.72
C LEU A 55 -16.54 13.21 -11.98
N LYS A 56 -17.32 13.72 -12.94
CA LYS A 56 -17.41 15.17 -13.20
C LYS A 56 -17.94 15.90 -11.97
N GLU A 57 -19.01 15.42 -11.37
CA GLU A 57 -19.55 16.00 -10.13
C GLU A 57 -18.55 15.94 -8.98
N HIS A 58 -17.81 14.83 -8.86
CA HIS A 58 -16.76 14.69 -7.86
C HIS A 58 -15.66 15.75 -8.05
N CYS A 59 -15.13 15.92 -9.27
CA CYS A 59 -14.09 16.90 -9.55
C CYS A 59 -14.54 18.35 -9.27
N GLN A 60 -15.82 18.69 -9.52
CA GLN A 60 -16.34 20.05 -9.29
C GLN A 60 -16.38 20.44 -7.80
N LYS A 61 -16.47 19.46 -6.89
CA LYS A 61 -16.49 19.68 -5.44
C LYS A 61 -15.09 19.88 -4.85
N LEU A 62 -14.04 19.71 -5.65
CA LEU A 62 -12.65 19.84 -5.20
C LEU A 62 -12.17 21.30 -5.22
N PRO A 63 -11.19 21.66 -4.38
CA PRO A 63 -10.50 22.95 -4.47
C PRO A 63 -9.83 23.15 -5.84
N GLU A 64 -9.72 24.40 -6.30
CA GLU A 64 -9.31 24.77 -7.67
C GLU A 64 -8.06 24.03 -8.19
N LYS A 65 -7.00 23.96 -7.37
CA LYS A 65 -5.76 23.25 -7.72
C LYS A 65 -5.97 21.75 -7.98
N ARG A 66 -6.81 21.10 -7.16
CA ARG A 66 -7.12 19.66 -7.29
C ARG A 66 -8.15 19.43 -8.40
N LYS A 67 -9.07 20.36 -8.61
CA LYS A 67 -10.06 20.33 -9.68
C LYS A 67 -9.42 20.31 -11.06
N ALA A 68 -8.41 21.15 -11.31
CA ALA A 68 -7.65 21.15 -12.56
C ALA A 68 -6.97 19.79 -12.81
N ILE A 69 -6.34 19.22 -11.78
CA ILE A 69 -5.69 17.90 -11.84
C ILE A 69 -6.73 16.80 -12.10
N CYS A 70 -7.82 16.77 -11.33
CA CYS A 70 -8.92 15.81 -11.49
C CYS A 70 -9.47 15.84 -12.93
N SER A 71 -9.70 17.05 -13.46
CA SER A 71 -10.18 17.26 -14.83
C SER A 71 -9.23 16.70 -15.90
N SER A 72 -7.92 16.77 -15.67
CA SER A 72 -6.90 16.21 -16.59
C SER A 72 -6.81 14.68 -16.55
N ILE A 73 -7.33 14.04 -15.50
CA ILE A 73 -7.31 12.58 -15.34
C ILE A 73 -8.59 11.98 -15.93
N ILE A 74 -9.73 12.67 -15.83
CA ILE A 74 -11.05 12.19 -16.28
C ILE A 74 -11.29 12.32 -17.80
N GLU A 75 -10.24 12.23 -18.60
CA GLU A 75 -10.35 12.13 -20.06
C GLU A 75 -11.06 10.81 -20.44
N GLU A 76 -11.96 10.86 -21.42
CA GLU A 76 -12.84 9.74 -21.76
C GLU A 76 -12.06 8.45 -22.08
N GLU A 77 -10.94 8.54 -22.80
CA GLU A 77 -10.09 7.40 -23.12
C GLU A 77 -9.43 6.80 -21.87
N LYS A 78 -8.93 7.63 -20.95
CA LYS A 78 -8.32 7.18 -19.69
C LYS A 78 -9.36 6.47 -18.82
N ILE A 79 -10.57 7.03 -18.69
CA ILE A 79 -11.63 6.42 -17.88
C ILE A 79 -12.14 5.11 -18.51
N LYS A 80 -12.26 5.02 -19.84
CA LYS A 80 -12.53 3.75 -20.53
C LYS A 80 -11.50 2.69 -20.17
N LYS A 81 -10.21 3.04 -20.21
CA LYS A 81 -9.13 2.13 -19.83
C LYS A 81 -9.22 1.71 -18.36
N VAL A 82 -9.47 2.65 -17.44
CA VAL A 82 -9.69 2.36 -16.00
C VAL A 82 -10.86 1.39 -15.82
N TYR A 83 -12.00 1.67 -16.45
CA TYR A 83 -13.20 0.84 -16.36
C TYR A 83 -12.93 -0.61 -16.82
N GLN A 84 -12.25 -0.78 -17.96
CA GLN A 84 -11.86 -2.09 -18.48
C GLN A 84 -10.88 -2.84 -17.56
N LEU A 85 -9.88 -2.15 -17.01
CA LEU A 85 -8.89 -2.77 -16.10
C LEU A 85 -9.54 -3.27 -14.80
N ILE A 86 -10.51 -2.52 -14.27
CA ILE A 86 -11.26 -2.95 -13.08
C ILE A 86 -12.13 -4.18 -13.39
N GLN A 87 -12.87 -4.15 -14.49
CA GLN A 87 -13.77 -5.26 -14.86
C GLN A 87 -13.04 -6.56 -15.20
N ASN A 88 -11.91 -6.48 -15.91
CA ASN A 88 -11.25 -7.67 -16.45
C ASN A 88 -10.23 -8.29 -15.49
N ASN A 89 -9.48 -7.47 -14.74
CA ASN A 89 -8.27 -7.93 -14.06
C ASN A 89 -8.26 -7.74 -12.54
N GLN A 90 -9.31 -7.15 -11.95
CA GLN A 90 -9.36 -6.78 -10.52
C GLN A 90 -8.07 -6.10 -10.04
N GLU A 91 -7.50 -5.24 -10.91
CA GLU A 91 -6.23 -4.59 -10.60
C GLU A 91 -6.38 -3.58 -9.47
N ARG A 92 -5.31 -3.45 -8.68
CA ARG A 92 -5.29 -2.46 -7.61
C ARG A 92 -5.23 -1.04 -8.18
N PRO A 93 -5.82 -0.06 -7.49
CA PRO A 93 -5.79 1.33 -7.94
C PRO A 93 -4.38 1.87 -8.22
N GLU A 94 -3.38 1.43 -7.46
CA GLU A 94 -1.99 1.83 -7.67
C GLU A 94 -1.44 1.38 -9.05
N SER A 95 -1.74 0.14 -9.45
CA SER A 95 -1.34 -0.43 -10.76
C SER A 95 -2.03 0.30 -11.91
N ILE A 96 -3.34 0.53 -11.77
CA ILE A 96 -4.13 1.23 -12.77
C ILE A 96 -3.58 2.65 -12.96
N CYS A 97 -3.31 3.35 -11.86
CA CYS A 97 -2.74 4.69 -11.91
C CYS A 97 -1.38 4.75 -12.59
N ALA A 98 -0.48 3.79 -12.32
CA ALA A 98 0.78 3.68 -13.06
C ALA A 98 0.55 3.46 -14.56
N THR A 99 -0.37 2.56 -14.91
CA THR A 99 -0.72 2.19 -16.29
C THR A 99 -1.33 3.34 -17.13
N ILE A 100 -1.95 4.32 -16.48
CA ILE A 100 -2.50 5.51 -17.14
C ILE A 100 -1.63 6.76 -17.00
N GLY A 101 -0.39 6.61 -16.50
CA GLY A 101 0.61 7.69 -16.48
C GLY A 101 0.66 8.52 -15.20
N TYR A 102 0.00 8.08 -14.13
CA TYR A 102 0.04 8.71 -12.80
C TYR A 102 0.63 7.75 -11.75
N PRO A 103 1.88 7.27 -11.93
CA PRO A 103 2.49 6.31 -11.01
C PRO A 103 2.69 6.91 -9.63
N ARG A 104 2.74 6.03 -8.62
CA ARG A 104 3.06 6.44 -7.26
C ARG A 104 4.50 6.93 -7.20
N VAL A 105 4.67 8.17 -6.75
CA VAL A 105 5.99 8.71 -6.48
C VAL A 105 6.42 8.39 -5.06
N PHE A 106 7.50 7.61 -4.93
CA PHE A 106 8.13 7.31 -3.65
C PHE A 106 9.04 8.47 -3.21
N GLY A 107 8.43 9.62 -2.92
CA GLY A 107 9.12 10.89 -2.67
C GLY A 107 10.36 10.78 -1.78
N GLY A 108 11.54 10.73 -2.41
CA GLY A 108 12.85 10.66 -1.77
C GLY A 108 13.06 9.51 -0.78
N ARG A 109 12.19 8.51 -0.73
CA ARG A 109 12.43 7.35 0.15
C ARG A 109 13.55 6.54 -0.46
N LYS A 110 14.48 6.11 0.39
CA LYS A 110 15.57 5.22 0.00
C LYS A 110 14.96 4.00 -0.70
N ALA A 111 15.38 3.75 -1.95
CA ALA A 111 15.04 2.52 -2.63
C ALA A 111 15.53 1.35 -1.77
N ILE A 112 14.76 0.27 -1.76
CA ILE A 112 15.05 -0.88 -0.92
C ILE A 112 15.99 -1.79 -1.70
N SER A 113 17.12 -2.21 -1.12
CA SER A 113 17.91 -3.25 -1.78
C SER A 113 17.12 -4.57 -1.78
N GLN A 114 17.28 -5.36 -2.83
CA GLN A 114 16.63 -6.67 -2.92
C GLN A 114 16.95 -7.54 -1.68
N SER A 115 18.21 -7.50 -1.22
CA SER A 115 18.65 -8.23 -0.04
C SER A 115 17.94 -7.78 1.24
N GLN A 116 17.72 -6.48 1.43
CA GLN A 116 16.98 -5.95 2.58
C GLN A 116 15.52 -6.41 2.55
N CYS A 117 14.86 -6.36 1.38
CA CYS A 117 13.49 -6.83 1.25
C CYS A 117 13.37 -8.32 1.60
N VAL A 118 14.26 -9.15 1.05
CA VAL A 118 14.30 -10.60 1.31
C VAL A 118 14.53 -10.88 2.80
N GLN A 119 15.52 -10.22 3.42
CA GLN A 119 15.83 -10.39 4.84
C GLN A 119 14.63 -10.07 5.74
N ILE A 120 13.91 -8.98 5.45
CA ILE A 120 12.72 -8.60 6.22
C ILE A 120 11.62 -9.67 6.09
N LEU A 121 11.37 -10.18 4.87
CA LEU A 121 10.36 -11.20 4.63
C LEU A 121 10.71 -12.55 5.27
N ASP A 122 11.98 -12.94 5.28
CA ASP A 122 12.43 -14.17 5.95
C ASP A 122 12.17 -14.10 7.46
N LEU A 123 12.48 -12.96 8.08
CA LEU A 123 12.19 -12.75 9.50
C LEU A 123 10.69 -12.73 9.81
N ILE A 124 9.86 -12.17 8.92
CA ILE A 124 8.39 -12.21 9.06
C ILE A 124 7.89 -13.65 9.04
N LYS A 125 8.40 -14.49 8.13
CA LYS A 125 8.02 -15.91 8.05
C LYS A 125 8.43 -16.68 9.30
N GLU A 126 9.67 -16.48 9.75
CA GLU A 126 10.17 -17.13 10.96
C GLU A 126 9.30 -16.78 12.19
N GLU A 127 8.97 -15.50 12.38
CA GLU A 127 8.15 -15.06 13.50
C GLU A 127 6.70 -15.56 13.39
N ASN A 128 6.16 -15.67 12.16
CA ASN A 128 4.85 -16.27 11.92
C ASN A 128 4.82 -17.76 12.29
N GLU A 129 5.87 -18.52 11.95
CA GLU A 129 5.97 -19.93 12.33
C GLU A 129 6.09 -20.10 13.85
N LYS A 130 6.85 -19.25 14.53
CA LYS A 130 6.91 -19.23 16.01
C LYS A 130 5.53 -18.99 16.64
N MET A 131 4.75 -18.04 16.11
CA MET A 131 3.39 -17.80 16.59
C MET A 131 2.42 -18.95 16.30
N LYS A 132 2.57 -19.64 15.16
CA LYS A 132 1.78 -20.85 14.87
C LYS A 132 2.08 -21.96 15.87
N GLN A 133 3.34 -22.13 16.24
CA GLN A 133 3.76 -23.15 17.22
C GLN A 133 3.25 -22.83 18.62
N SER A 134 3.32 -21.57 19.08
CA SER A 134 2.83 -21.19 20.41
C SER A 134 1.32 -21.40 20.55
N ARG A 135 0.53 -21.08 19.52
CA ARG A 135 -0.93 -21.32 19.52
C ARG A 135 -1.28 -22.79 19.61
N LYS A 136 -0.58 -23.66 18.87
CA LYS A 136 -0.79 -25.12 18.94
C LYS A 136 -0.50 -25.67 20.34
N ALA A 137 0.50 -25.12 21.04
CA ALA A 137 0.81 -25.51 22.41
C ALA A 137 -0.30 -25.10 23.40
N GLU A 138 -0.84 -23.89 23.25
CA GLU A 138 -1.96 -23.40 24.09
C GLU A 138 -3.26 -24.19 23.86
N ASP A 139 -3.59 -24.50 22.61
CA ASP A 139 -4.79 -25.28 22.27
C ASP A 139 -4.74 -26.70 22.85
N ASN A 140 -3.56 -27.33 22.84
CA ASN A 140 -3.36 -28.64 23.47
C ASN A 140 -3.54 -28.57 24.99
N PHE A 141 -3.06 -27.51 25.65
CA PHE A 141 -3.18 -27.35 27.10
C PHE A 141 -4.63 -27.14 27.56
N ASN A 142 -5.44 -26.41 26.79
CA ASN A 142 -6.84 -26.17 27.15
C ASN A 142 -7.73 -27.40 26.94
N LYS A 143 -7.42 -28.25 25.95
CA LYS A 143 -8.21 -29.46 25.65
C LYS A 143 -8.17 -30.50 26.78
N ASP A 144 -7.12 -30.47 27.61
CA ASP A 144 -6.99 -31.37 28.75
C ASP A 144 -7.79 -30.92 29.99
N ASN A 145 -8.27 -29.67 30.03
CA ASN A 145 -9.01 -29.11 31.17
C ASN A 145 -10.54 -29.14 31.02
N ASP A 146 -11.08 -29.31 29.82
CA ASP A 146 -12.53 -29.23 29.53
C ASP A 146 -13.31 -30.56 29.76
N ASN A 147 -12.68 -31.62 30.27
CA ASN A 147 -13.34 -32.92 30.47
C ASN A 147 -14.00 -33.11 31.85
N ASN A 148 -14.23 -32.06 32.64
CA ASN A 148 -14.69 -32.19 34.04
C ASN A 148 -16.01 -31.46 34.41
N ASP A 149 -16.76 -30.90 33.47
CA ASP A 149 -18.04 -30.22 33.77
C ASP A 149 -19.24 -30.82 33.00
N GLU A 150 -19.48 -32.12 33.22
CA GLU A 150 -20.82 -32.69 33.07
C GLU A 150 -21.50 -32.65 34.44
N ASN A 151 -22.26 -31.58 34.75
CA ASN A 151 -23.47 -31.57 35.60
C ASN A 151 -23.82 -30.14 36.06
N ASP A 152 -24.56 -29.37 35.26
CA ASP A 152 -25.49 -28.37 35.84
C ASP A 152 -26.61 -28.02 34.85
N ASP A 153 -27.70 -28.79 34.93
CA ASP A 153 -28.99 -28.46 34.35
C ASP A 153 -29.61 -27.29 35.14
N ASN A 154 -29.30 -26.05 34.77
CA ASN A 154 -30.09 -24.91 35.23
C ASN A 154 -30.39 -23.88 34.13
N HIS A 155 -31.69 -23.86 33.84
CA HIS A 155 -32.38 -23.10 32.81
C HIS A 155 -32.45 -21.61 33.20
N ILE A 156 -31.51 -20.79 32.73
CA ILE A 156 -31.64 -19.32 32.79
C ILE A 156 -31.65 -18.74 31.38
N ARG A 157 -32.78 -18.12 31.05
CA ARG A 157 -33.03 -17.35 29.81
C ARG A 157 -32.04 -16.18 29.69
N GLY A 158 -30.89 -16.47 29.11
CA GLY A 158 -29.82 -15.52 28.84
C GLY A 158 -30.13 -14.69 27.59
N ARG A 159 -30.24 -13.37 27.81
CA ARG A 159 -30.16 -12.29 26.81
C ARG A 159 -29.19 -12.65 25.67
N PRO A 160 -29.55 -12.47 24.38
CA PRO A 160 -28.66 -12.80 23.28
C PRO A 160 -27.36 -12.00 23.42
N LYS A 161 -26.26 -12.72 23.71
CA LYS A 161 -24.92 -12.13 23.73
C LYS A 161 -24.66 -11.63 22.31
N SER A 162 -24.56 -10.31 22.15
CA SER A 162 -24.09 -9.70 20.90
C SER A 162 -22.87 -10.46 20.40
N PRO A 163 -22.80 -10.78 19.09
CA PRO A 163 -21.61 -11.42 18.54
C PRO A 163 -20.40 -10.56 18.92
N ARG A 164 -19.56 -11.07 19.85
CA ARG A 164 -18.25 -10.49 20.09
C ARG A 164 -17.59 -10.46 18.73
N ARG A 165 -17.39 -9.26 18.18
CA ARG A 165 -16.59 -9.03 16.98
C ARG A 165 -15.30 -9.80 17.23
N LYS A 166 -15.10 -10.94 16.57
CA LYS A 166 -13.84 -11.68 16.57
C LYS A 166 -12.75 -10.64 16.36
N ASP A 167 -11.87 -10.53 17.34
CA ASP A 167 -10.81 -9.54 17.40
C ASP A 167 -10.13 -9.47 16.03
N ARG A 168 -10.36 -8.33 15.35
CA ARG A 168 -9.77 -8.05 14.05
C ARG A 168 -8.27 -7.95 14.25
N ASP A 169 -7.58 -9.04 13.99
CA ASP A 169 -6.28 -9.07 13.29
C ASP A 169 -5.16 -8.20 13.91
N SER A 170 -5.15 -8.05 15.24
CA SER A 170 -4.03 -7.41 15.97
C SER A 170 -2.73 -8.19 15.85
N SER A 171 -2.76 -9.46 15.40
CA SER A 171 -1.55 -10.27 15.23
C SER A 171 -0.55 -9.66 14.23
N HIS A 172 -1.01 -8.97 13.19
CA HIS A 172 -0.08 -8.37 12.20
C HIS A 172 0.73 -7.20 12.74
N LEU A 173 0.13 -6.40 13.63
CA LEU A 173 0.82 -5.32 14.32
C LEU A 173 1.90 -5.88 15.26
N ILE A 174 1.66 -7.05 15.85
CA ILE A 174 2.61 -7.73 16.74
C ILE A 174 3.80 -8.28 15.95
N VAL A 175 3.57 -8.97 14.82
CA VAL A 175 4.63 -9.50 13.93
C VAL A 175 5.55 -8.36 13.49
N GLY A 176 4.98 -7.26 12.99
CA GLY A 176 5.76 -6.15 12.47
C GLY A 176 6.58 -5.40 13.52
N THR A 177 6.16 -5.40 14.77
CA THR A 177 6.92 -4.73 15.84
C THR A 177 8.14 -5.54 16.24
N LYS A 178 8.01 -6.87 16.36
CA LYS A 178 9.12 -7.74 16.77
C LYS A 178 10.20 -7.86 15.71
N VAL A 179 9.83 -8.11 14.45
CA VAL A 179 10.78 -8.27 13.34
C VAL A 179 11.66 -7.03 13.20
N CYS A 180 11.06 -5.84 13.28
CA CYS A 180 11.78 -4.60 13.03
C CYS A 180 12.65 -4.13 14.19
N ASN A 181 12.59 -4.76 15.36
CA ASN A 181 13.52 -4.48 16.46
C ASN A 181 14.95 -4.97 16.19
N ASN A 182 15.14 -5.88 15.23
CA ASN A 182 16.44 -6.40 14.84
C ASN A 182 17.19 -5.51 13.83
N PHE A 183 16.59 -4.41 13.39
CA PHE A 183 17.16 -3.50 12.39
C PHE A 183 17.69 -2.22 13.04
N ASP A 184 18.71 -1.63 12.42
CA ASP A 184 19.20 -0.30 12.77
C ASP A 184 18.06 0.74 12.74
N GLU A 185 18.11 1.76 13.60
CA GLU A 185 17.08 2.81 13.65
C GLU A 185 16.82 3.49 12.29
N LYS A 186 17.85 3.60 11.44
CA LYS A 186 17.73 4.13 10.07
C LYS A 186 16.87 3.26 9.15
N ASP A 187 16.87 1.94 9.35
CA ASP A 187 16.18 0.95 8.51
C ASP A 187 14.89 0.44 9.17
N LYS A 188 14.67 0.72 10.46
CA LYS A 188 13.49 0.32 11.23
C LYS A 188 12.18 0.81 10.64
N MET A 189 12.12 2.08 10.21
CA MET A 189 10.94 2.62 9.52
C MET A 189 10.67 1.88 8.20
N LEU A 190 11.74 1.56 7.46
CA LEU A 190 11.64 0.82 6.20
C LEU A 190 11.10 -0.59 6.43
N CYS A 191 11.63 -1.28 7.44
CA CYS A 191 11.11 -2.56 7.89
C CYS A 191 9.63 -2.49 8.22
N HIS A 192 9.17 -1.52 9.03
CA HIS A 192 7.75 -1.41 9.37
C HIS A 192 6.86 -1.19 8.13
N ILE A 193 7.33 -0.40 7.17
CA ILE A 193 6.61 -0.17 5.90
C ILE A 193 6.51 -1.48 5.12
N ILE A 194 7.62 -2.18 4.91
CA ILE A 194 7.66 -3.43 4.15
C ILE A 194 6.80 -4.49 4.83
N THR A 195 6.95 -4.69 6.14
CA THR A 195 6.15 -5.66 6.89
C THR A 195 4.66 -5.38 6.74
N ARG A 196 4.23 -4.11 6.87
CA ARG A 196 2.83 -3.74 6.70
C ARG A 196 2.32 -3.99 5.29
N LEU A 197 3.13 -3.68 4.26
CA LEU A 197 2.75 -3.91 2.87
C LEU A 197 2.68 -5.40 2.55
N ALA A 198 3.68 -6.17 2.99
CA ALA A 198 3.76 -7.62 2.81
C ALA A 198 2.57 -8.32 3.46
N MET A 199 2.27 -8.03 4.73
CA MET A 199 1.11 -8.63 5.42
C MET A 199 -0.24 -8.20 4.85
N ARG A 200 -0.31 -7.06 4.13
CA ARG A 200 -1.55 -6.63 3.47
C ARG A 200 -1.70 -7.24 2.07
N ALA A 201 -0.61 -7.38 1.34
CA ALA A 201 -0.63 -7.69 -0.09
C ALA A 201 -0.26 -9.13 -0.43
N ALA A 202 0.47 -9.81 0.45
CA ALA A 202 1.07 -11.12 0.23
C ALA A 202 0.96 -12.05 1.45
N ARG A 203 -0.07 -11.87 2.29
CA ARG A 203 -0.25 -12.66 3.53
C ARG A 203 -0.31 -14.15 3.24
N THR A 204 -1.13 -14.54 2.27
CA THR A 204 -1.34 -15.93 1.89
C THR A 204 -0.04 -16.57 1.44
N GLU A 205 0.72 -15.89 0.58
CA GLU A 205 2.02 -16.37 0.09
C GLU A 205 3.05 -16.50 1.20
N ILE A 206 3.04 -15.59 2.18
CA ILE A 206 3.89 -15.68 3.38
C ILE A 206 3.49 -16.90 4.22
N GLU A 207 2.19 -17.13 4.42
CA GLU A 207 1.66 -18.24 5.22
C GLU A 207 1.89 -19.61 4.55
N GLU A 208 1.90 -19.64 3.21
CA GLU A 208 2.21 -20.81 2.36
C GLU A 208 3.71 -21.05 2.18
N GLY A 209 4.57 -20.13 2.64
CA GLY A 209 6.02 -20.28 2.56
C GLY A 209 6.61 -20.00 1.17
N ALA A 210 5.92 -19.25 0.31
CA ALA A 210 6.44 -18.85 -1.00
C ALA A 210 7.78 -18.11 -0.89
N GLU A 211 8.67 -18.19 -1.88
CA GLU A 211 10.01 -17.58 -1.83
C GLU A 211 9.96 -16.06 -1.54
N SER A 212 10.80 -15.57 -0.62
CA SER A 212 10.84 -14.15 -0.24
C SER A 212 11.14 -13.24 -1.42
N LEU A 213 12.02 -13.66 -2.33
CA LEU A 213 12.32 -12.92 -3.55
C LEU A 213 11.09 -12.77 -4.46
N ALA A 214 10.30 -13.83 -4.61
CA ALA A 214 9.08 -13.79 -5.39
C ALA A 214 8.06 -12.80 -4.79
N ILE A 215 7.93 -12.77 -3.46
CA ILE A 215 7.09 -11.81 -2.76
C ILE A 215 7.61 -10.37 -2.96
N CYS A 216 8.92 -10.12 -2.85
CA CYS A 216 9.51 -8.80 -3.11
C CYS A 216 9.20 -8.31 -4.52
N LYS A 217 9.41 -9.16 -5.54
CA LYS A 217 9.07 -8.85 -6.93
C LYS A 217 7.57 -8.58 -7.10
N LYS A 218 6.70 -9.34 -6.43
CA LYS A 218 5.26 -9.09 -6.43
C LYS A 218 4.94 -7.71 -5.85
N LEU A 219 5.55 -7.32 -4.73
CA LEU A 219 5.33 -6.00 -4.12
C LEU A 219 5.82 -4.86 -5.02
N GLU A 220 6.94 -5.05 -5.72
CA GLU A 220 7.45 -4.09 -6.70
C GLU A 220 6.55 -3.98 -7.93
N ASN A 221 6.13 -5.10 -8.50
CA ASN A 221 5.21 -5.15 -9.64
C ASN A 221 3.86 -4.51 -9.31
N GLN A 222 3.44 -4.56 -8.03
CA GLN A 222 2.25 -3.87 -7.54
C GLN A 222 2.49 -2.39 -7.20
N HIS A 223 3.68 -1.86 -7.49
CA HIS A 223 4.10 -0.50 -7.17
C HIS A 223 3.89 -0.13 -5.69
N LEU A 224 4.09 -1.10 -4.79
CA LEU A 224 4.01 -0.90 -3.34
C LEU A 224 5.36 -0.52 -2.73
N ILE A 225 6.43 -1.01 -3.34
CA ILE A 225 7.83 -0.70 -3.02
C ILE A 225 8.56 -0.35 -4.32
N GLN A 226 9.75 0.23 -4.18
CA GLN A 226 10.69 0.45 -5.27
C GLN A 226 12.00 -0.22 -4.86
N MET A 227 12.47 -1.21 -5.63
CA MET A 227 13.77 -1.81 -5.39
C MET A 227 14.87 -1.02 -6.08
N GLU A 228 16.08 -1.06 -5.52
CA GLU A 228 17.27 -0.54 -6.21
C GLU A 228 17.49 -1.36 -7.49
N SER A 229 17.50 -0.70 -8.65
CA SER A 229 17.84 -1.37 -9.91
C SER A 229 19.28 -1.87 -9.80
N SER A 230 19.51 -3.16 -10.05
CA SER A 230 20.83 -3.79 -10.01
C SER A 230 21.76 -3.34 -11.16
N GLU A 231 21.44 -2.24 -11.85
CA GLU A 231 22.19 -1.70 -12.97
C GLU A 231 23.35 -0.81 -12.49
N LYS A 232 24.29 -1.34 -11.70
CA LYS A 232 25.62 -0.75 -11.49
C LYS A 232 26.70 -1.80 -11.24
N GLU A 233 26.78 -2.80 -12.12
CA GLU A 233 28.03 -3.53 -12.35
C GLU A 233 28.27 -3.60 -13.86
N LYS A 234 28.94 -2.57 -14.37
CA LYS A 234 29.70 -2.59 -15.62
C LYS A 234 31.10 -2.06 -15.32
#